data_AF-A0A927B9J0-F1
#
_entry.id   AF-A0A927B9J0-F1
#
_cell.length_a   1.000
_cell.length_b   1.000
_cell.length_c   1.000
_cell.angle_alpha   90.00
_cell.angle_beta   90.00
_cell.angle_gamma   90.00
#
_symmetry.space_group_name_H-M   'P 1'
#
loop_
_entity.id
_entity.type
_entity.pdbx_description
1 polymer ?
#
loop_
_entity_poly.entity_id
_entity_poly.type
_entity_poly.pdbx_seq_one_letter_code
_entity_poly.pdbx_strand_id
1 'polypeptide(L)'
;MKKASTILFLLLLSVAFMGFSQTAAPTDFFAGKWEISVTGTPQGDSKLLADLVRKDGKLTGQLTNMADPTGEKIPINSIEENGDKMGMAFTAQGYDVTIDLSKVDDNNLKGTLMNMFDAKAKRVNP
;
A
#
# COMPACT_ATOMS: atom_id res chain seq x y z
N MET A 1 39.96 45.32 -1.04
CA MET A 1 38.50 45.20 -1.22
C MET A 1 38.10 44.42 -2.47
N LYS A 2 38.65 44.70 -3.68
CA LYS A 2 38.29 43.96 -4.92
C LYS A 2 38.57 42.44 -4.87
N LYS A 3 39.69 42.02 -4.27
CA LYS A 3 40.12 40.61 -4.22
C LYS A 3 39.31 39.74 -3.24
N ALA A 4 38.77 40.34 -2.18
CA ALA A 4 37.94 39.64 -1.20
C ALA A 4 36.54 39.34 -1.75
N SER A 5 36.00 40.24 -2.58
CA SER A 5 34.73 40.05 -3.27
C SER A 5 34.80 38.90 -4.29
N THR A 6 35.93 38.74 -4.99
CA THR A 6 36.12 37.63 -5.96
C THR A 6 36.18 36.26 -5.27
N ILE A 7 36.81 36.18 -4.10
CA ILE A 7 36.87 34.93 -3.32
C ILE A 7 35.49 34.56 -2.75
N LEU A 8 34.74 35.55 -2.27
CA LEU A 8 33.38 35.33 -1.78
C LEU A 8 32.43 34.88 -2.91
N PHE A 9 32.61 35.39 -4.12
CA PHE A 9 31.82 34.99 -5.28
C PHE A 9 32.14 33.56 -5.73
N LEU A 10 33.41 33.13 -5.65
CA LEU A 10 33.81 31.75 -5.96
C LEU A 10 33.29 30.75 -4.91
N LEU A 11 33.24 31.15 -3.64
CA LEU A 11 32.75 30.32 -2.53
C LEU A 11 31.23 30.11 -2.60
N LEU A 12 30.47 31.10 -3.09
CA LEU A 12 29.02 30.97 -3.28
C LEU A 12 28.65 30.09 -4.48
N LEU A 13 29.53 30.00 -5.48
CA LEU A 13 29.28 29.19 -6.68
C LEU A 13 29.48 27.68 -6.45
N SER A 14 30.29 27.28 -5.47
CA SER A 14 30.53 25.87 -5.15
C SER A 14 29.41 25.22 -4.33
N VAL A 15 28.56 26.00 -3.66
CA VAL A 15 27.41 25.49 -2.89
C VAL A 15 26.24 25.08 -3.80
N ALA A 16 26.18 25.59 -5.04
CA ALA A 16 25.09 25.31 -5.98
C ALA A 16 25.11 23.89 -6.58
N PHE A 17 26.22 23.15 -6.48
CA PHE A 17 26.35 21.80 -7.06
C PHE A 17 26.06 20.66 -6.07
N MET A 18 25.72 20.96 -4.81
CA MET A 18 25.36 19.95 -3.79
C MET A 18 23.84 19.75 -3.61
N GLY A 19 23.04 20.28 -4.53
CA GLY A 19 21.59 20.07 -4.56
C GLY A 19 21.23 18.66 -5.05
N PHE A 20 21.54 17.62 -4.28
CA PHE A 20 20.87 16.34 -4.44
C PHE A 20 19.43 16.50 -3.93
N SER A 21 18.52 16.87 -4.83
CA SER A 21 17.10 16.63 -4.59
C SER A 21 16.90 15.11 -4.63
N GLN A 22 17.11 14.44 -3.49
CA GLN A 22 16.60 13.09 -3.29
C GLN A 22 15.08 13.23 -3.20
N THR A 23 14.40 13.19 -4.35
CA THR A 23 13.02 12.75 -4.37
C THR A 23 13.06 11.36 -3.77
N ALA A 24 12.63 11.21 -2.51
CA ALA A 24 12.43 9.90 -1.91
C ALA A 24 11.67 9.06 -2.95
N ALA A 25 12.09 7.81 -3.17
CA ALA A 25 11.33 6.92 -4.02
C ALA A 25 9.86 7.01 -3.58
N PRO A 26 8.89 7.14 -4.50
CA PRO A 26 7.50 7.25 -4.13
C PRO A 26 7.19 6.13 -3.14
N THR A 27 6.76 6.49 -1.94
CA THR A 27 6.33 5.52 -0.94
C THR A 27 5.34 4.62 -1.64
N ASP A 28 5.67 3.33 -1.79
CA ASP A 28 4.79 2.39 -2.47
C ASP A 28 3.45 2.43 -1.75
N PHE A 29 2.46 2.97 -2.44
CA PHE A 29 1.19 3.29 -1.82
C PHE A 29 0.50 2.02 -1.34
N PHE A 30 0.54 0.91 -2.08
CA PHE A 30 -0.19 -0.29 -1.68
C PHE A 30 0.61 -1.14 -0.70
N ALA A 31 1.94 -1.09 -0.72
CA ALA A 31 2.76 -1.79 0.27
C ALA A 31 2.46 -1.31 1.71
N GLY A 32 2.47 -2.25 2.65
CA GLY A 32 2.17 -2.03 4.06
C GLY A 32 1.01 -2.88 4.56
N LYS A 33 0.57 -2.56 5.78
CA LYS A 33 -0.51 -3.27 6.45
C LYS A 33 -1.84 -2.54 6.31
N TRP A 34 -2.89 -3.28 5.99
CA TRP A 34 -4.23 -2.76 5.80
C TRP A 34 -5.26 -3.57 6.57
N GLU A 35 -6.06 -2.92 7.42
CA GLU A 35 -7.27 -3.52 7.97
C GLU A 35 -8.39 -3.37 6.95
N ILE A 36 -8.88 -4.50 6.42
CA ILE A 36 -9.97 -4.59 5.46
C ILE A 36 -11.23 -5.03 6.21
N SER A 37 -12.31 -4.27 6.06
CA SER A 37 -13.64 -4.59 6.58
C SER A 37 -14.59 -4.83 5.41
N VAL A 38 -15.28 -5.96 5.41
CA VAL A 38 -16.30 -6.34 4.43
C VAL A 38 -17.64 -6.46 5.13
N THR A 39 -18.67 -5.81 4.61
CA THR A 39 -19.99 -5.77 5.26
C THR A 39 -21.02 -6.65 4.54
N GLY A 40 -21.82 -7.38 5.30
CA GLY A 40 -23.00 -8.08 4.78
C GLY A 40 -22.72 -9.42 4.08
N THR A 41 -21.59 -10.08 4.36
CA THR A 41 -21.37 -11.46 3.87
C THR A 41 -22.37 -12.42 4.52
N PRO A 42 -22.62 -13.62 3.97
CA PRO A 42 -23.60 -14.55 4.55
C PRO A 42 -23.24 -15.03 5.98
N GLN A 43 -21.97 -14.92 6.39
CA GLN A 43 -21.51 -15.22 7.75
C GLN A 43 -21.49 -13.97 8.67
N GLY A 44 -22.01 -12.83 8.19
CA GLY A 44 -21.93 -11.54 8.86
C GLY A 44 -20.78 -10.68 8.33
N ASP A 45 -20.46 -9.60 9.04
CA ASP A 45 -19.34 -8.74 8.68
C ASP A 45 -18.00 -9.46 8.91
N SER A 46 -17.03 -9.22 8.03
CA SER A 46 -15.72 -9.85 8.07
C SER A 46 -14.60 -8.81 8.16
N LYS A 47 -13.53 -9.15 8.86
CA LYS A 47 -12.32 -8.33 8.97
C LYS A 47 -11.07 -9.14 8.62
N LEU A 48 -10.26 -8.60 7.73
CA LEU A 48 -8.99 -9.18 7.29
C LEU A 48 -7.87 -8.18 7.53
N LEU A 49 -6.70 -8.65 7.94
CA LEU A 49 -5.48 -7.85 7.94
C LEU A 49 -4.62 -8.28 6.76
N ALA A 50 -4.45 -7.41 5.77
CA ALA A 50 -3.52 -7.62 4.68
C ALA A 50 -2.12 -7.12 5.05
N ASP A 51 -1.10 -7.92 4.73
CA ASP A 51 0.31 -7.59 4.90
C ASP A 51 0.99 -7.65 3.53
N LEU A 52 1.13 -6.50 2.89
CA LEU A 52 1.56 -6.38 1.51
C LEU A 52 3.00 -5.87 1.42
N VAL A 53 3.82 -6.54 0.62
CA VAL A 53 5.22 -6.22 0.43
C VAL A 53 5.58 -6.26 -1.04
N ARG A 54 6.46 -5.36 -1.47
CA ARG A 54 7.03 -5.42 -2.82
C ARG A 54 8.21 -6.39 -2.82
N LYS A 55 8.15 -7.41 -3.67
CA LYS A 55 9.25 -8.35 -3.89
C LYS A 55 9.52 -8.43 -5.39
N ASP A 56 10.77 -8.20 -5.79
CA ASP A 56 11.20 -8.24 -7.19
C ASP A 56 10.33 -7.35 -8.12
N GLY A 57 9.90 -6.19 -7.61
CA GLY A 57 9.09 -5.22 -8.35
C GLY A 57 7.60 -5.56 -8.45
N LYS A 58 7.12 -6.65 -7.82
CA LYS A 58 5.71 -7.03 -7.78
C LYS A 58 5.16 -6.96 -6.35
N LEU A 59 3.92 -6.51 -6.20
CA LEU A 59 3.23 -6.58 -4.91
C LEU A 59 2.80 -8.02 -4.62
N THR A 60 3.05 -8.48 -3.39
CA THR A 60 2.66 -9.79 -2.89
C THR A 60 2.31 -9.69 -1.42
N GLY A 61 1.73 -10.74 -0.83
CA GLY A 61 1.39 -10.69 0.58
C GLY A 61 0.55 -11.85 1.06
N GLN A 62 0.00 -11.66 2.25
CA GLN A 62 -0.83 -12.62 2.97
C GLN A 62 -1.92 -11.87 3.72
N LEU A 63 -3.02 -12.58 4.01
CA LEU A 63 -4.13 -12.10 4.80
C LEU A 63 -4.19 -12.87 6.13
N THR A 64 -4.60 -12.19 7.18
CA THR A 64 -4.94 -12.80 8.47
C THR A 64 -6.43 -12.55 8.73
N ASN A 65 -7.17 -13.60 9.07
CA ASN A 65 -8.54 -13.45 9.53
C ASN A 65 -8.54 -12.85 10.94
N MET A 66 -9.12 -11.67 11.11
CA MET A 66 -9.12 -11.00 12.41
C MET A 66 -10.06 -11.65 13.44
N ALA A 67 -10.95 -12.55 13.01
CA ALA A 67 -11.74 -13.39 13.91
C ALA A 67 -10.94 -14.58 14.47
N ASP A 68 -9.83 -14.97 13.82
CA ASP A 68 -8.87 -15.97 14.28
C ASP A 68 -7.44 -15.55 13.92
N PRO A 69 -6.86 -14.58 14.68
CA PRO A 69 -5.55 -14.02 14.35
C PRO A 69 -4.39 -15.00 14.57
N THR A 70 -4.64 -16.10 15.28
CA THR A 70 -3.66 -17.19 15.51
C THR A 70 -3.73 -18.29 14.46
N GLY A 71 -4.76 -18.28 13.62
CA GLY A 71 -4.95 -19.23 12.54
C GLY A 71 -3.89 -19.10 11.44
N GLU A 72 -3.93 -20.04 10.50
CA GLU A 72 -3.05 -20.01 9.34
C GLU A 72 -3.30 -18.75 8.49
N LYS A 73 -2.21 -18.15 8.01
CA LYS A 73 -2.30 -16.99 7.13
C LYS A 73 -2.76 -17.42 5.75
N ILE A 74 -3.66 -16.66 5.17
CA ILE A 74 -4.20 -16.93 3.84
C ILE A 74 -3.25 -16.31 2.81
N PRO A 75 -2.57 -17.11 1.97
CA PRO A 75 -1.72 -16.56 0.92
C PRO A 75 -2.56 -15.83 -0.14
N ILE A 76 -2.02 -14.74 -0.67
CA ILE A 76 -2.62 -14.04 -1.81
C ILE A 76 -2.08 -14.68 -3.09
N ASN A 77 -2.97 -15.26 -3.89
CA ASN A 77 -2.64 -15.98 -5.11
C ASN A 77 -2.18 -15.03 -6.22
N SER A 78 -2.83 -13.88 -6.35
CA SER A 78 -2.44 -12.82 -7.29
C SER A 78 -2.82 -11.44 -6.78
N ILE A 79 -2.03 -10.44 -7.18
CA ILE A 79 -2.34 -9.03 -6.99
C ILE A 79 -2.18 -8.32 -8.34
N GLU A 80 -3.19 -7.55 -8.72
CA GLU A 80 -3.19 -6.71 -9.92
C GLU A 80 -3.30 -5.25 -9.53
N GLU A 81 -2.37 -4.43 -9.99
CA GLU A 81 -2.34 -2.98 -9.74
C GLU A 81 -2.64 -2.23 -11.05
N ASN A 82 -3.58 -1.28 -11.01
CA ASN A 82 -3.89 -0.40 -12.14
C ASN A 82 -4.18 1.03 -11.67
N GLY A 83 -3.14 1.86 -11.67
CA GLY A 83 -3.21 3.23 -11.16
C GLY A 83 -3.61 3.24 -9.69
N ASP A 84 -4.76 3.83 -9.40
CA ASP A 84 -5.32 3.94 -8.05
C ASP A 84 -6.10 2.68 -7.61
N LYS A 85 -6.03 1.57 -8.35
CA LYS A 85 -6.76 0.33 -8.07
C LYS A 85 -5.82 -0.84 -7.76
N MET A 86 -6.27 -1.70 -6.85
CA MET A 86 -5.64 -2.96 -6.51
C MET A 86 -6.70 -4.06 -6.41
N GLY A 87 -6.55 -5.12 -7.19
CA GLY A 87 -7.30 -6.37 -7.07
C GLY A 87 -6.45 -7.44 -6.39
N MET A 88 -7.03 -8.21 -5.48
CA MET A 88 -6.36 -9.36 -4.85
C MET A 88 -7.23 -10.61 -5.00
N ALA A 89 -6.63 -11.72 -5.40
CA ALA A 89 -7.28 -13.03 -5.44
C ALA A 89 -6.64 -13.97 -4.42
N PHE A 90 -7.45 -14.70 -3.67
CA PHE A 90 -7.02 -15.63 -2.63
C PHE A 90 -8.06 -16.72 -2.44
N THR A 91 -7.69 -17.82 -1.77
CA THR A 91 -8.61 -18.90 -1.46
C THR A 91 -9.00 -18.84 0.01
N ALA A 92 -10.29 -18.79 0.31
CA ALA A 92 -10.81 -18.78 1.67
C ALA A 92 -12.00 -19.74 1.79
N GLN A 93 -12.00 -20.57 2.84
CA GLN A 93 -13.05 -21.57 3.09
C GLN A 93 -13.33 -22.50 1.89
N GLY A 94 -12.30 -22.79 1.08
CA GLY A 94 -12.44 -23.65 -0.11
C GLY A 94 -12.98 -22.95 -1.35
N TYR A 95 -13.18 -21.63 -1.32
CA TYR A 95 -13.61 -20.84 -2.48
C TYR A 95 -12.52 -19.88 -2.93
N ASP A 96 -12.45 -19.64 -4.23
CA ASP A 96 -11.65 -18.55 -4.80
C ASP A 96 -12.41 -17.24 -4.64
N VAL A 97 -11.74 -16.28 -4.01
CA VAL A 97 -12.29 -15.00 -3.60
C VAL A 97 -11.48 -13.88 -4.21
N THR A 98 -12.17 -12.88 -4.76
CA THR A 98 -11.54 -11.64 -5.24
C THR A 98 -11.97 -10.46 -4.38
N ILE A 99 -11.06 -9.52 -4.17
CA ILE A 99 -11.38 -8.22 -3.60
C ILE A 99 -10.74 -7.14 -4.45
N ASP A 100 -11.56 -6.18 -4.88
CA ASP A 100 -11.15 -5.03 -5.66
C ASP A 100 -11.23 -3.79 -4.79
N LEU A 101 -10.14 -3.03 -4.71
CA LEU A 101 -10.01 -1.83 -3.88
C LEU A 101 -9.50 -0.67 -4.73
N SER A 102 -10.00 0.53 -4.47
CA SER A 102 -9.58 1.78 -5.09
C SER A 102 -9.16 2.79 -4.02
N LYS A 103 -8.10 3.56 -4.30
CA LYS A 103 -7.62 4.65 -3.46
C LYS A 103 -8.73 5.67 -3.22
N VAL A 104 -8.90 6.06 -1.96
CA VAL A 104 -9.75 7.18 -1.54
C VAL A 104 -8.87 8.35 -1.12
N ASP A 105 -7.88 8.06 -0.29
CA ASP A 105 -6.85 8.99 0.17
C ASP A 105 -5.58 8.20 0.53
N ASP A 106 -4.63 8.82 1.23
CA ASP A 106 -3.34 8.20 1.54
C ASP A 106 -3.41 6.99 2.50
N ASN A 107 -4.52 6.87 3.24
CA ASN A 107 -4.70 5.87 4.29
C ASN A 107 -6.00 5.08 4.19
N ASN A 108 -6.79 5.30 3.13
CA ASN A 108 -8.08 4.66 2.95
C ASN A 108 -8.25 4.15 1.51
N LEU A 109 -8.78 2.93 1.40
CA LEU A 109 -9.28 2.32 0.15
C LEU A 109 -10.75 1.94 0.32
N LYS A 110 -11.46 1.80 -0.80
CA LYS A 110 -12.82 1.25 -0.85
C LYS A 110 -13.02 0.39 -2.08
N GLY A 111 -13.94 -0.54 -2.03
CA GLY A 111 -14.35 -1.32 -3.20
C GLY A 111 -15.24 -2.48 -2.79
N THR A 112 -15.01 -3.66 -3.36
CA THR A 112 -15.94 -4.79 -3.20
C THR A 112 -15.23 -6.13 -3.09
N LEU A 113 -15.76 -7.01 -2.24
CA LEU A 113 -15.47 -8.44 -2.24
C LEU A 113 -16.41 -9.14 -3.24
N MET A 114 -15.86 -9.92 -4.17
CA MET A 114 -16.60 -10.72 -5.16
C MET A 114 -17.56 -9.90 -6.03
N ASN A 115 -17.32 -8.60 -6.20
CA ASN A 115 -18.26 -7.65 -6.84
C ASN A 115 -19.66 -7.62 -6.22
N MET A 116 -19.81 -8.06 -4.97
CA MET A 116 -21.10 -8.23 -4.30
C MET A 116 -21.19 -7.51 -2.96
N PHE A 117 -20.12 -7.55 -2.16
CA PHE A 117 -20.13 -7.01 -0.79
C PHE A 117 -19.22 -5.81 -0.69
N ASP A 118 -19.70 -4.73 -0.06
CA ASP A 118 -18.90 -3.53 0.16
C ASP A 118 -17.69 -3.83 1.04
N ALA A 119 -16.54 -3.30 0.62
CA ALA A 119 -15.28 -3.40 1.32
C ALA A 119 -14.65 -2.02 1.54
N LYS A 120 -14.04 -1.83 2.71
CA LYS A 120 -13.21 -0.66 3.05
C LYS A 120 -11.88 -1.15 3.59
N ALA A 121 -10.79 -0.46 3.28
CA ALA A 121 -9.49 -0.75 3.85
C ALA A 121 -8.90 0.50 4.49
N LYS A 122 -8.32 0.36 5.68
CA LYS A 122 -7.62 1.43 6.39
C LYS A 122 -6.18 1.01 6.68
N ARG A 123 -5.23 1.90 6.41
CA ARG A 123 -3.82 1.63 6.70
C ARG A 123 -3.59 1.50 8.20
N VAL A 124 -2.80 0.51 8.59
CA VAL A 124 -2.38 0.28 9.98
C VAL A 124 -1.05 0.99 10.22
N ASN A 125 -0.98 1.83 11.26
CA ASN A 125 0.17 2.69 11.58
C ASN A 125 0.63 3.57 10.39
N PRO A 126 -0.24 4.46 9.89
CA PRO A 126 0.06 5.37 8.79
C PRO A 126 1.05 6.49 9.15
#